data_AF-A0A4W5LR25-F1
#
_entry.id   AF-A0A4W5LR25-F1
#
_cell.length_a   1.000
_cell.length_b   1.000
_cell.length_c   1.000
_cell.angle_alpha   90.00
_cell.angle_beta   90.00
_cell.angle_gamma   90.00
#
_symmetry.space_group_name_H-M   'P 1'
#
loop_
_entity.id
_entity.type
_entity.pdbx_description
1 polymer ?
#
loop_
_entity_poly.entity_id
_entity_poly.type
_entity_poly.pdbx_seq_one_letter_code
_entity_poly.pdbx_strand_id
1 'polypeptide(L)'
;MSAGFDLWDIPLRALNINVRKRLGLFLNPRNTVASDWMSVAEHMGFSYLEIKNYEDCQDPTRRILEDWQARCPGAKVGKLLSILENVERKDVVADLRDLIEEDCRRYIERQNEPPVQVPEVDSCVPRTPERQGITLEDDPEVHYYPITTLG
;
A
#
# COMPACT_ATOMS: atom_id res chain seq x y z
N MET A 1 5.43 31.67 4.03
CA MET A 1 4.21 31.21 4.68
C MET A 1 4.26 29.69 4.70
N SER A 2 4.58 29.12 5.84
CA SER A 2 4.62 27.67 6.07
C SER A 2 3.19 27.14 6.20
N ALA A 3 2.94 25.97 5.61
CA ALA A 3 1.67 25.27 5.74
C ALA A 3 1.29 25.11 7.22
N GLY A 4 0.02 25.35 7.57
CA GLY A 4 -0.48 25.30 8.95
C GLY A 4 -0.62 23.89 9.54
N PHE A 5 0.17 22.92 9.08
CA PHE A 5 0.15 21.54 9.54
C PHE A 5 1.57 21.02 9.77
N ASP A 6 1.72 20.09 10.72
CA ASP A 6 3.02 19.52 11.07
C ASP A 6 3.40 18.36 10.14
N LEU A 7 4.44 18.58 9.31
CA LEU A 7 5.00 17.57 8.42
C LEU A 7 5.58 16.37 9.18
N TRP A 8 5.91 16.55 10.46
CA TRP A 8 6.38 15.49 11.35
C TRP A 8 5.28 14.57 11.83
N ASP A 9 4.03 14.75 11.43
CA ASP A 9 2.94 13.79 11.69
C ASP A 9 2.38 13.13 10.44
N ILE A 10 2.84 13.55 9.27
CA ILE A 10 2.35 13.05 8.00
C ILE A 10 3.19 11.85 7.57
N PRO A 11 2.60 10.66 7.36
CA PRO A 11 3.33 9.49 6.93
C PRO A 11 3.79 9.64 5.48
N LEU A 12 4.89 8.98 5.11
CA LEU A 12 5.47 9.07 3.76
C LEU A 12 4.52 8.61 2.63
N ARG A 13 3.52 7.78 2.96
CA ARG A 13 2.46 7.35 2.03
C ARG A 13 1.58 8.51 1.52
N ALA A 14 1.61 9.66 2.19
CA ALA A 14 0.93 10.86 1.73
C ALA A 14 1.52 11.40 0.43
N LEU A 15 2.83 11.22 0.20
CA LEU A 15 3.49 11.65 -1.03
C LEU A 15 3.07 10.78 -2.21
N ASN A 16 2.51 11.42 -3.22
CA ASN A 16 1.99 10.75 -4.40
C ASN A 16 3.11 10.25 -5.33
N ILE A 17 2.72 9.56 -6.40
CA ILE A 17 3.66 9.01 -7.37
C ILE A 17 4.42 10.09 -8.16
N ASN A 18 3.86 11.27 -8.36
CA ASN A 18 4.51 12.39 -9.06
C ASN A 18 5.69 12.91 -8.24
N VAL A 19 5.50 13.20 -6.95
CA VAL A 19 6.58 13.62 -6.06
C VAL A 19 7.67 12.55 -5.99
N ARG A 20 7.29 11.27 -5.81
CA ARG A 20 8.24 10.15 -5.78
C ARG A 20 9.06 10.03 -7.08
N LYS A 21 8.41 10.17 -8.24
CA LYS A 21 9.11 10.18 -9.54
C LYS A 21 10.06 11.36 -9.66
N ARG A 22 9.65 12.56 -9.26
CA ARG A 22 10.51 13.74 -9.31
C ARG A 22 11.72 13.60 -8.39
N LEU A 23 11.54 13.09 -7.17
CA LEU A 23 12.66 12.73 -6.29
C LEU A 23 13.65 11.80 -6.99
N GLY A 24 13.16 10.76 -7.67
CA GLY A 24 13.99 9.88 -8.49
C GLY A 24 14.75 10.61 -9.59
N LEU A 25 14.13 11.56 -10.30
CA LEU A 25 14.81 12.35 -11.35
C LEU A 25 15.99 13.17 -10.79
N PHE A 26 15.88 13.70 -9.58
CA PHE A 26 16.94 14.52 -8.96
C PHE A 26 18.04 13.71 -8.26
N LEU A 27 17.72 12.51 -7.76
CA LEU A 27 18.58 11.73 -6.87
C LEU A 27 19.15 10.46 -7.51
N ASN A 28 18.48 9.87 -8.51
CA ASN A 28 18.98 8.65 -9.17
C ASN A 28 20.26 8.87 -9.99
N PRO A 29 20.45 10.01 -10.70
CA PRO A 29 21.70 10.25 -11.42
C PRO A 29 22.88 10.34 -10.45
N ARG A 30 23.93 9.56 -10.69
CA ARG A 30 25.19 9.67 -9.94
C ARG A 30 25.83 11.02 -10.24
N ASN A 31 26.02 11.82 -9.20
CA ASN A 31 26.68 13.11 -9.30
C ASN A 31 27.99 13.06 -8.50
N THR A 32 29.04 13.67 -9.02
CA THR A 32 30.35 13.72 -8.36
C THR A 32 30.43 14.80 -7.28
N VAL A 33 29.53 15.78 -7.33
CA VAL A 33 29.56 16.98 -6.47
C VAL A 33 28.36 17.05 -5.52
N ALA A 34 27.22 16.49 -5.91
CA ALA A 34 26.01 16.49 -5.11
C ALA A 34 25.67 15.09 -4.61
N SER A 35 25.15 15.00 -3.39
CA SER A 35 24.65 13.75 -2.82
C SER A 35 23.55 13.15 -3.70
N ASP A 36 23.62 11.84 -3.90
CA ASP A 36 22.65 11.07 -4.68
C ASP A 36 21.77 10.21 -3.76
N TRP A 37 20.99 9.32 -4.36
CA TRP A 37 20.09 8.43 -3.64
C TRP A 37 20.79 7.50 -2.64
N MET A 38 22.08 7.21 -2.80
CA MET A 38 22.82 6.32 -1.88
C MET A 38 23.05 7.00 -0.54
N SER A 39 23.46 8.28 -0.56
CA SER A 39 23.60 9.10 0.66
C SER A 39 22.25 9.21 1.38
N VAL A 40 21.16 9.40 0.64
CA VAL A 40 19.81 9.43 1.22
C VAL A 40 19.47 8.09 1.88
N ALA A 41 19.76 6.96 1.23
CA ALA A 41 19.53 5.63 1.78
C ALA A 41 20.37 5.36 3.04
N GLU A 42 21.62 5.78 3.08
CA GLU A 42 22.48 5.66 4.26
C GLU A 42 21.88 6.41 5.45
N HIS A 43 21.43 7.65 5.26
CA HIS A 43 20.75 8.43 6.30
C HIS A 43 19.38 7.87 6.71
N MET A 44 18.74 7.07 5.85
CA MET A 44 17.54 6.30 6.21
C MET A 44 17.85 5.05 7.06
N GLY A 45 19.13 4.66 7.15
CA GLY A 45 19.62 3.52 7.91
C GLY A 45 19.80 2.24 7.10
N PHE A 46 19.81 2.32 5.77
CA PHE A 46 20.15 1.16 4.93
C PHE A 46 21.65 0.85 5.02
N SER A 47 21.98 -0.43 5.12
CA SER A 47 23.36 -0.91 5.10
C SER A 47 23.95 -0.85 3.69
N TYR A 48 25.29 -0.85 3.61
CA TYR A 48 26.00 -0.84 2.33
C TYR A 48 25.55 -1.96 1.37
N LEU A 49 25.34 -3.19 1.86
CA LEU A 49 24.91 -4.30 1.01
C LEU A 49 23.48 -4.11 0.48
N GLU A 50 22.59 -3.51 1.27
CA GLU A 50 21.24 -3.17 0.83
C GLU A 50 21.28 -2.09 -0.24
N ILE A 51 22.04 -1.02 -0.01
CA ILE A 51 22.25 0.05 -1.00
C ILE A 51 22.77 -0.54 -2.31
N LYS A 52 23.82 -1.36 -2.24
CA LYS A 52 24.38 -2.03 -3.42
C LYS A 52 23.34 -2.86 -4.18
N ASN A 53 22.46 -3.55 -3.46
CA ASN A 53 21.39 -4.35 -4.07
C ASN A 53 20.34 -3.50 -4.83
N TYR A 54 20.19 -2.22 -4.48
CA TYR A 54 19.31 -1.31 -5.23
C TYR A 54 20.00 -0.68 -6.45
N GLU A 55 21.32 -0.81 -6.64
CA GLU A 55 22.02 -0.18 -7.79
C GLU A 55 21.49 -0.67 -9.15
N ASP A 56 21.06 -1.93 -9.23
CA ASP A 56 20.51 -2.52 -10.45
C ASP A 56 19.03 -2.15 -10.68
N CYS A 57 18.40 -1.44 -9.74
CA CYS A 57 17.03 -0.98 -9.89
C CYS A 57 16.95 0.19 -10.88
N GLN A 58 15.93 0.17 -11.74
CA GLN A 58 15.67 1.29 -12.66
C GLN A 58 15.38 2.61 -11.94
N ASP A 59 14.76 2.54 -10.75
CA ASP A 59 14.41 3.70 -9.92
C ASP A 59 14.74 3.40 -8.45
N PRO A 60 16.03 3.51 -8.06
CA PRO A 60 16.46 3.15 -6.71
C PRO A 60 15.84 4.06 -5.66
N THR A 61 15.73 5.37 -5.90
CA THR A 61 15.07 6.32 -4.97
C THR A 61 13.65 5.88 -4.65
N ARG A 62 12.87 5.49 -5.65
CA ARG A 62 11.51 5.00 -5.40
C ARG A 62 11.50 3.74 -4.54
N ARG A 63 12.39 2.78 -4.84
CA ARG A 63 12.47 1.50 -4.12
C ARG A 63 12.85 1.70 -2.65
N ILE A 64 13.87 2.52 -2.37
CA ILE A 64 14.27 2.79 -0.99
C ILE A 64 13.16 3.51 -0.21
N LEU A 65 12.38 4.41 -0.84
CA LEU A 65 11.26 5.08 -0.16
C LEU A 65 10.11 4.11 0.17
N GLU A 66 9.79 3.18 -0.74
CA GLU A 66 8.79 2.13 -0.52
C GLU A 66 9.23 1.20 0.62
N ASP A 67 10.47 0.73 0.59
CA ASP A 67 11.01 -0.18 1.62
C ASP A 67 11.19 0.51 2.97
N TRP A 68 11.64 1.77 2.98
CA TRP A 68 11.79 2.56 4.21
C TRP A 68 10.44 2.74 4.92
N GLN A 69 9.38 3.01 4.14
CA GLN A 69 8.02 3.11 4.67
C GLN A 69 7.51 1.78 5.21
N ALA A 70 7.86 0.66 4.58
CA ALA A 70 7.43 -0.67 5.03
C ALA A 70 8.13 -1.11 6.34
N ARG A 71 9.39 -0.71 6.52
CA ARG A 71 10.23 -1.13 7.66
C ARG A 71 10.13 -0.19 8.86
N CYS A 72 9.96 1.11 8.62
CA CYS A 72 9.99 2.13 9.65
C CYS A 72 8.63 2.83 9.79
N PRO A 73 7.86 2.59 10.87
CA PRO A 73 6.63 3.35 11.13
C PRO A 73 6.90 4.84 11.37
N GLY A 74 8.16 5.21 11.68
CA GLY A 74 8.63 6.59 11.77
C GLY A 74 9.02 7.22 10.43
N ALA A 75 8.78 6.57 9.29
CA ALA A 75 8.98 7.13 7.96
C ALA A 75 7.90 8.19 7.67
N LYS A 76 8.18 9.42 8.07
CA LYS A 76 7.31 10.59 7.93
C LYS A 76 7.88 11.59 6.93
N VAL A 77 7.03 12.45 6.38
CA VAL A 77 7.41 13.47 5.39
C VAL A 77 8.46 14.42 5.97
N GLY A 78 8.24 14.93 7.19
CA GLY A 78 9.22 15.80 7.87
C GLY A 78 10.60 15.15 8.03
N LYS A 79 10.65 13.84 8.33
CA LYS A 79 11.91 13.09 8.45
C LYS A 79 12.62 12.97 7.10
N LEU A 80 11.89 12.72 6.01
CA LEU A 80 12.48 12.72 4.66
C LEU A 80 13.11 14.09 4.33
N LEU A 81 12.39 15.18 4.59
CA LEU A 81 12.88 16.53 4.31
C LEU A 81 14.14 16.84 5.12
N SER A 82 14.16 16.48 6.41
CA SER A 82 15.35 16.63 7.25
C SER A 82 16.54 15.82 6.71
N ILE A 83 16.31 14.60 6.20
CA ILE A 83 17.38 13.80 5.56
C ILE A 83 17.90 14.52 4.31
N LEU A 84 17.01 15.03 3.44
CA LEU A 84 17.40 15.76 2.23
C LEU A 84 18.21 17.03 2.54
N GLU A 85 17.85 17.75 3.61
CA GLU A 85 18.61 18.90 4.09
C GLU A 85 20.00 18.51 4.63
N ASN A 86 20.09 17.39 5.35
CA ASN A 86 21.35 16.88 5.91
C ASN A 86 22.33 16.40 4.83
N VAL A 87 21.83 15.85 3.71
CA VAL A 87 22.66 15.50 2.55
C VAL A 87 22.90 16.68 1.59
N GLU A 88 22.60 17.90 2.05
CA GLU A 88 22.80 19.15 1.32
C GLU A 88 21.98 19.29 0.02
N ARG A 89 20.93 18.49 -0.17
CA ARG A 89 20.01 18.56 -1.33
C ARG A 89 18.81 19.48 -1.07
N LYS A 90 19.11 20.71 -0.60
CA LYS A 90 18.10 21.76 -0.35
C LYS A 90 17.44 22.26 -1.63
N ASP A 91 18.13 22.13 -2.77
CA ASP A 91 17.61 22.38 -4.11
C ASP A 91 16.35 21.55 -4.38
N VAL A 92 16.43 20.24 -4.11
CA VAL A 92 15.32 19.30 -4.33
C VAL A 92 14.14 19.62 -3.43
N VAL A 93 14.41 19.97 -2.18
CA VAL A 93 13.38 20.36 -1.21
C VAL A 93 12.66 21.62 -1.69
N ALA A 94 13.40 22.63 -2.14
CA ALA A 94 12.82 23.88 -2.64
C ALA A 94 11.96 23.65 -3.90
N ASP A 95 12.46 22.89 -4.87
CA ASP A 95 11.77 22.63 -6.14
C ASP A 95 10.50 21.77 -5.98
N LEU A 96 10.45 20.91 -4.95
CA LEU A 96 9.32 20.01 -4.70
C LEU A 96 8.38 20.50 -3.60
N ARG A 97 8.69 21.62 -2.95
CA ARG A 97 7.98 22.11 -1.77
C ARG A 97 6.47 22.22 -2.00
N ASP A 98 6.06 22.91 -3.05
CA ASP A 98 4.63 23.13 -3.33
C ASP A 98 3.88 21.82 -3.61
N LEU A 99 4.53 20.88 -4.30
CA LEU A 99 3.94 19.57 -4.59
C LEU A 99 3.81 18.71 -3.33
N ILE A 100 4.80 18.76 -2.45
CA ILE A 100 4.80 18.05 -1.16
C ILE A 100 3.71 18.62 -0.26
N GLU A 101 3.62 19.95 -0.15
CA GLU A 101 2.59 20.61 0.67
C GLU A 101 1.19 20.33 0.15
N GLU A 102 0.98 20.32 -1.17
CA GLU A 102 -0.28 19.93 -1.80
C GLU A 102 -0.68 18.48 -1.47
N ASP A 103 0.25 17.53 -1.60
CA ASP A 103 0.01 16.13 -1.27
C ASP A 103 -0.32 15.92 0.21
N CYS A 104 0.39 16.62 1.09
CA CYS A 104 0.14 16.61 2.53
C CYS A 104 -1.26 17.15 2.86
N ARG A 105 -1.66 18.27 2.24
CA ARG A 105 -3.00 18.84 2.42
C ARG A 105 -4.08 17.87 2.00
N ARG A 106 -3.97 17.29 0.80
CA ARG A 106 -4.91 16.29 0.28
C ARG A 106 -4.99 15.06 1.16
N TYR A 107 -3.86 14.63 1.72
CA TYR A 107 -3.85 13.50 2.65
C TYR A 107 -4.68 13.81 3.89
N ILE A 108 -4.48 14.99 4.52
CA ILE A 108 -5.23 15.42 5.70
C ILE A 108 -6.73 15.54 5.40
N GLU A 109 -7.09 16.19 4.28
CA GLU A 109 -8.48 16.31 3.84
C GLU A 109 -9.17 14.95 3.75
N ARG A 110 -8.52 13.98 3.11
CA ARG A 110 -9.03 12.59 3.00
C ARG A 110 -9.13 11.86 4.33
N GLN A 111 -8.31 12.19 5.32
CA GLN A 111 -8.44 11.60 6.67
C GLN A 111 -9.65 12.17 7.42
N ASN A 112 -10.07 13.40 7.08
CA ASN A 112 -11.22 14.06 7.68
C ASN A 112 -12.54 13.74 6.97
N GLU A 113 -12.49 13.13 5.78
CA GLU A 113 -13.69 12.64 5.09
C GLU A 113 -14.30 11.45 5.86
N PRO A 114 -15.62 11.48 6.14
CA PRO A 114 -16.28 10.35 6.78
C PRO A 114 -16.19 9.11 5.88
N PRO A 115 -16.08 7.89 6.45
CA PRO A 115 -16.04 6.68 5.66
C PRO A 115 -17.28 6.63 4.75
N VAL A 116 -17.05 6.45 3.45
CA VAL A 116 -18.12 6.35 2.45
C VAL A 116 -18.89 5.07 2.73
N GLN A 117 -19.94 5.17 3.54
CA GLN A 117 -20.90 4.09 3.73
C GLN A 117 -21.65 3.93 2.42
N VAL A 118 -21.41 2.82 1.72
CA VAL A 118 -22.29 2.40 0.64
C VAL A 118 -23.67 2.10 1.24
N PRO A 119 -24.78 2.46 0.54
CA PRO A 119 -26.11 2.02 0.94
C PRO A 119 -26.09 0.52 1.22
N GLU A 120 -26.80 0.13 2.28
CA GLU A 120 -26.91 -1.25 2.74
C GLU A 120 -27.13 -2.18 1.53
N VAL A 121 -26.16 -3.05 1.27
CA VAL A 121 -26.29 -4.06 0.23
C VAL A 121 -27.20 -5.12 0.83
N ASP A 122 -28.48 -5.11 0.47
CA ASP A 122 -29.43 -6.17 0.82
C ASP A 122 -28.83 -7.50 0.31
N SER A 123 -28.20 -8.22 1.23
CA SER A 123 -27.43 -9.41 0.92
C SER A 123 -28.42 -10.48 0.52
N CYS A 124 -28.53 -10.73 -0.79
CA CYS A 124 -29.06 -11.97 -1.36
C CYS A 124 -30.06 -12.70 -0.46
N VAL A 125 -31.32 -12.25 -0.40
CA VAL A 125 -32.39 -13.14 0.06
C VAL A 125 -32.42 -14.32 -0.91
N PRO A 126 -32.06 -15.55 -0.51
CA PRO A 126 -32.27 -16.69 -1.38
C PRO A 126 -33.78 -16.89 -1.44
N ARG A 127 -34.43 -16.45 -2.53
CA ARG A 127 -35.79 -16.86 -2.88
C ARG A 127 -35.80 -18.30 -3.38
N THR A 128 -35.09 -19.21 -2.71
CA THR A 128 -35.33 -20.62 -2.88
C THR A 128 -36.47 -20.98 -1.92
N PRO A 129 -37.66 -21.34 -2.43
CA PRO A 129 -38.65 -21.98 -1.57
C PRO A 129 -37.98 -23.19 -0.91
N GLU A 130 -38.27 -23.35 0.38
CA GLU A 130 -37.74 -24.40 1.23
C GLU A 130 -37.63 -25.72 0.49
N ARG A 131 -36.47 -26.37 0.68
CA ARG A 131 -36.21 -27.77 0.33
C ARG A 131 -37.45 -28.61 0.62
N GLN A 132 -38.19 -28.95 -0.42
CA GLN A 132 -39.04 -30.14 -0.40
C GLN A 132 -38.10 -31.32 -0.16
N GLY A 133 -38.29 -32.00 0.97
CA GLY A 133 -37.51 -33.17 1.35
C GLY A 133 -37.56 -34.20 0.22
N ILE A 134 -36.40 -34.65 -0.21
CA ILE A 134 -36.22 -35.50 -1.41
C ILE A 134 -36.35 -37.00 -1.08
N THR A 135 -37.01 -37.37 0.02
CA THR A 135 -37.19 -38.77 0.42
C THR A 135 -38.60 -38.98 0.95
N LEU A 136 -39.52 -39.33 0.08
CA LEU A 136 -40.87 -39.73 0.49
C LEU A 136 -41.38 -40.98 -0.23
N GLU A 137 -40.50 -41.82 -0.77
CA GLU A 137 -40.88 -43.13 -1.31
C GLU A 137 -39.92 -44.20 -0.80
N ASP A 138 -40.06 -44.56 0.48
CA ASP A 138 -39.79 -45.92 0.91
C ASP A 138 -40.98 -46.77 0.43
N ASP A 139 -40.73 -47.52 -0.64
CA ASP A 139 -41.64 -48.44 -1.33
C ASP A 139 -41.98 -49.64 -0.42
N PRO A 140 -43.26 -49.89 -0.03
CA PRO A 140 -43.61 -51.00 0.83
C PRO A 140 -44.25 -52.16 0.06
N GLU A 141 -43.59 -52.75 -0.94
CA GLU A 141 -44.06 -54.01 -1.54
C GLU A 141 -42.94 -55.05 -1.76
N VAL A 142 -42.59 -55.75 -0.68
CA VAL A 142 -41.90 -57.05 -0.78
C VAL A 142 -42.94 -58.10 -1.19
N HIS A 143 -43.01 -58.39 -2.49
CA HIS A 143 -43.79 -59.51 -3.01
C HIS A 143 -43.15 -60.85 -2.60
N TYR A 144 -43.93 -61.67 -1.89
CA TYR A 144 -43.61 -63.07 -1.61
C TYR A 144 -43.64 -63.91 -2.89
N TYR A 145 -42.61 -64.75 -3.06
CA TYR A 145 -42.66 -65.94 -3.90
C TYR A 145 -42.22 -67.19 -3.11
N PRO A 146 -42.97 -68.30 -3.14
CA PRO A 146 -42.55 -69.55 -2.51
C PRO A 146 -41.52 -70.28 -3.38
N ILE A 147 -40.45 -70.78 -2.76
CA ILE A 147 -39.48 -71.68 -3.40
C ILE A 147 -40.14 -73.06 -3.48
N THR A 148 -40.45 -73.50 -4.71
CA THR A 148 -40.94 -74.86 -4.97
C THR A 148 -39.79 -75.87 -4.90
N THR A 149 -40.03 -76.95 -4.16
CA THR A 149 -39.21 -78.15 -3.94
C THR A 149 -38.70 -78.82 -5.22
N LEU A 150 -37.43 -79.24 -5.22
CA LEU A 150 -36.90 -80.43 -5.92
C LEU A 150 -35.86 -81.06 -4.97
N GLY A 151 -35.87 -82.34 -4.60
CA GLY A 151 -36.24 -83.51 -5.40
C GLY A 151 -34.97 -84.05 -6.05
#